data_AF-A0A4U0WVP5-F1
#
_entry.id   AF-A0A4U0WVP5-F1
#
_cell.length_a   1.000
_cell.length_b   1.000
_cell.length_c   1.000
_cell.angle_alpha   90.00
_cell.angle_beta   90.00
_cell.angle_gamma   90.00
#
_symmetry.space_group_name_H-M   'P 1'
#
loop_
_entity.id
_entity.type
_entity.pdbx_description
1 polymer ?
#
loop_
_entity_poly.entity_id
_entity_poly.type
_entity_poly.pdbx_seq_one_letter_code
_entity_poly.pdbx_strand_id
1 'polypeptide(L)'
;MANSKQTAADTLALLEERLRRVDYVLNGDGEARDNAPSQPTGSATARLRALERTLAQLRSRSPAAAEVLALQKAHPSLFHPSSADAPTTLPPPQLAALVLAHSQLYTSASANLTQLQDTHLPDPAGAVKLVDLAPRIERGCARQEEQARQVAELRARSARVVEQWLEVGMLGMSERWADWEERLRGVEIVVRRREAAKRREEGTV
;
A
#
# COMPACT_ATOMS: atom_id res chain seq x y z
N MET A 1 -0.61 56.42 -30.65
CA MET A 1 -0.57 56.39 -29.17
C MET A 1 -1.66 55.50 -28.53
N ALA A 2 -2.79 55.20 -29.22
CA ALA A 2 -3.81 54.28 -28.70
C ALA A 2 -3.40 52.79 -28.80
N ASN A 3 -2.77 52.39 -29.91
CA ASN A 3 -2.40 50.99 -30.17
C ASN A 3 -1.40 50.42 -29.14
N SER A 4 -0.47 51.24 -28.61
CA SER A 4 0.50 50.78 -27.60
C SER A 4 -0.11 50.53 -26.23
N LYS A 5 -1.19 51.25 -25.87
CA LYS A 5 -1.93 51.00 -24.62
C LYS A 5 -2.77 49.73 -24.74
N GLN A 6 -3.35 49.48 -25.91
CA GLN A 6 -4.12 48.26 -26.21
C GLN A 6 -3.21 47.02 -26.16
N THR A 7 -2.07 47.04 -26.85
CA THR A 7 -1.12 45.92 -26.86
C THR A 7 -0.52 45.64 -25.47
N ALA A 8 -0.28 46.68 -24.67
CA ALA A 8 0.16 46.51 -23.28
C ALA A 8 -0.92 45.85 -22.41
N ALA A 9 -2.19 46.20 -22.59
CA ALA A 9 -3.30 45.57 -21.86
C ALA A 9 -3.49 44.11 -22.26
N ASP A 10 -3.37 43.79 -23.56
CA ASP A 10 -3.53 42.44 -24.11
C ASP A 10 -2.39 41.51 -23.67
N THR A 11 -1.15 42.00 -23.69
CA THR A 11 0.02 41.23 -23.20
C THR A 11 -0.09 40.95 -21.70
N LEU A 12 -0.58 41.91 -20.91
CA LEU A 12 -0.84 41.68 -19.48
C LEU A 12 -1.93 40.66 -19.24
N ALA A 13 -3.02 40.70 -20.01
CA ALA A 13 -4.09 39.71 -19.92
C ALA A 13 -3.59 38.29 -20.25
N LEU A 14 -2.73 38.17 -21.28
CA LEU A 14 -2.12 36.90 -21.65
C LEU A 14 -1.18 36.36 -20.55
N LEU A 15 -0.42 37.25 -19.90
CA LEU A 15 0.42 36.87 -18.76
C LEU A 15 -0.39 36.42 -17.55
N GLU A 16 -1.50 37.11 -17.24
CA GLU A 16 -2.45 36.72 -16.19
C GLU A 16 -3.07 35.35 -16.48
N GLU A 17 -3.49 35.09 -17.71
CA GLU A 17 -4.05 33.80 -18.11
C GLU A 17 -3.03 32.66 -17.99
N ARG A 18 -1.80 32.90 -18.46
CA ARG A 18 -0.72 31.91 -18.36
C ARG A 18 -0.37 31.58 -16.91
N LEU A 19 -0.35 32.59 -16.03
CA LEU A 19 -0.08 32.36 -14.61
C LEU A 19 -1.19 31.51 -13.98
N ARG A 20 -2.47 31.74 -14.32
CA ARG A 20 -3.59 30.90 -13.85
C ARG A 20 -3.48 29.46 -14.33
N ARG A 21 -3.07 29.23 -15.58
CA ARG A 21 -2.85 27.87 -16.09
C ARG A 21 -1.73 27.14 -15.35
N VAL A 22 -0.63 27.84 -15.05
CA VAL A 22 0.49 27.25 -14.28
C VAL A 22 0.05 26.94 -12.84
N ASP A 23 -0.70 27.85 -12.22
CA ASP A 23 -1.26 27.63 -10.88
C ASP A 23 -2.20 26.41 -10.85
N TYR A 24 -3.10 26.30 -11.83
CA TYR A 24 -3.98 25.14 -11.98
C TYR A 24 -3.22 23.82 -12.16
N VAL A 25 -2.16 23.80 -12.97
CA VAL A 25 -1.35 22.58 -13.18
C VAL A 25 -0.57 22.20 -11.91
N LEU A 26 -0.11 23.17 -11.13
CA LEU A 26 0.70 22.90 -9.93
C LEU A 26 -0.12 22.54 -8.70
N ASN A 27 -1.29 23.16 -8.51
CA ASN A 27 -2.09 23.04 -7.29
C ASN A 27 -3.41 22.28 -7.49
N GLY A 28 -3.80 21.98 -8.73
CA GLY A 28 -5.07 21.33 -9.05
C GLY A 28 -6.30 22.19 -8.76
N ASP A 29 -7.49 21.59 -8.87
CA ASP A 29 -8.78 22.27 -8.70
C ASP A 29 -9.15 22.57 -7.21
N GLY A 30 -8.17 22.48 -6.30
CA GLY A 30 -8.42 22.46 -4.85
C GLY A 30 -8.67 23.81 -4.20
N GLU A 31 -8.16 24.93 -4.75
CA GLU A 31 -8.12 26.21 -4.04
C GLU A 31 -8.42 27.44 -4.93
N ALA A 32 -8.83 27.24 -6.19
CA ALA A 32 -8.99 28.33 -7.16
C ALA A 32 -10.42 28.93 -7.24
N ARG A 33 -11.35 28.51 -6.37
CA ARG A 33 -12.74 28.98 -6.42
C ARG A 33 -12.98 30.31 -5.68
N ASP A 34 -12.05 30.73 -4.82
CA ASP A 34 -12.22 31.94 -3.99
C ASP A 34 -11.65 33.22 -4.60
N ASN A 35 -10.90 33.14 -5.71
CA ASN A 35 -10.44 34.31 -6.44
C ASN A 35 -11.30 34.54 -7.69
N ALA A 36 -12.52 35.00 -7.45
CA ALA A 36 -13.41 35.57 -8.47
C ALA A 36 -12.64 36.57 -9.35
N PRO A 37 -13.03 36.75 -10.64
CA PRO A 37 -12.30 37.60 -11.57
C PRO A 37 -12.37 39.06 -11.10
N SER A 38 -11.35 39.55 -10.41
CA SER A 38 -11.20 40.98 -10.19
C SER A 38 -11.00 41.61 -11.57
N GLN A 39 -11.99 42.35 -12.05
CA GLN A 39 -11.83 43.18 -13.23
C GLN A 39 -10.54 44.01 -13.10
N PRO A 40 -9.71 44.12 -14.15
CA PRO A 40 -8.41 44.76 -14.09
C PRO A 40 -8.56 46.27 -13.92
N THR A 41 -8.82 46.73 -12.70
CA THR A 41 -9.01 48.13 -12.33
C THR A 41 -7.72 48.69 -11.77
N GLY A 42 -6.75 48.95 -12.65
CA GLY A 42 -5.46 49.51 -12.23
C GLY A 42 -4.58 49.95 -13.38
N SER A 43 -3.63 50.82 -13.10
CA SER A 43 -2.55 51.17 -14.03
C SER A 43 -1.74 49.94 -14.42
N ALA A 44 -1.17 49.92 -15.63
CA ALA A 44 -0.40 48.78 -16.15
C ALA A 44 0.74 48.35 -15.21
N THR A 45 1.37 49.30 -14.52
CA THR A 45 2.43 49.05 -13.53
C THR A 45 1.91 48.41 -12.25
N ALA A 46 0.70 48.76 -11.79
CA ALA A 46 0.06 48.13 -10.65
C ALA A 46 -0.28 46.65 -10.94
N ARG A 47 -0.73 46.35 -12.18
CA ARG A 47 -1.00 44.98 -12.63
C ARG A 47 0.27 44.13 -12.71
N LEU A 48 1.35 44.67 -13.25
CA LEU A 48 2.66 43.99 -13.25
C LEU A 48 3.14 43.65 -11.84
N ARG A 49 3.07 44.60 -10.91
CA ARG A 49 3.44 44.35 -9.51
C ARG A 49 2.53 43.34 -8.82
N ALA A 50 1.28 43.21 -9.24
CA ALA A 50 0.39 42.17 -8.74
C ALA A 50 0.82 40.80 -9.27
N LEU A 51 1.10 40.69 -10.58
CA LEU A 51 1.62 39.48 -11.21
C LEU A 51 2.95 39.01 -10.62
N GLU A 52 3.87 39.93 -10.33
CA GLU A 52 5.15 39.59 -9.69
C GLU A 52 4.94 39.02 -8.28
N ARG A 53 3.99 39.60 -7.52
CA ARG A 53 3.64 39.12 -6.18
C ARG A 53 3.00 37.73 -6.24
N THR A 54 2.08 37.48 -7.17
CA THR A 54 1.45 36.16 -7.31
C THR A 54 2.45 35.10 -7.77
N LEU A 55 3.40 35.44 -8.64
CA LEU A 55 4.47 34.53 -9.06
C LEU A 55 5.41 34.22 -7.88
N ALA A 56 5.78 35.22 -7.09
CA ALA A 56 6.59 35.02 -5.88
C ALA A 56 5.86 34.12 -4.86
N GLN A 57 4.55 34.31 -4.67
CA GLN A 57 3.72 33.44 -3.83
C GLN A 57 3.67 32.01 -4.37
N LEU A 58 3.46 31.83 -5.67
CA LEU A 58 3.41 30.52 -6.31
C LEU A 58 4.73 29.74 -6.14
N ARG A 59 5.86 30.44 -6.28
CA ARG A 59 7.20 29.88 -6.03
C ARG A 59 7.41 29.48 -4.58
N SER A 60 6.86 30.22 -3.61
CA SER A 60 6.97 29.86 -2.19
C SER A 60 6.04 28.72 -1.77
N ARG A 61 4.88 28.58 -2.43
CA ARG A 61 3.87 27.57 -2.11
C ARG A 61 4.17 26.21 -2.72
N SER A 62 4.68 26.17 -3.95
CA SER A 62 4.93 24.93 -4.66
C SER A 62 6.42 24.55 -4.61
N PRO A 63 6.82 23.47 -3.92
CA PRO A 63 8.19 22.99 -3.94
C PRO A 63 8.63 22.57 -5.36
N ALA A 64 7.70 22.01 -6.14
CA ALA A 64 7.94 21.64 -7.54
C ALA A 64 8.33 22.83 -8.41
N ALA A 65 7.70 24.00 -8.22
CA ALA A 65 8.08 25.21 -8.96
C ALA A 65 9.50 25.69 -8.62
N ALA A 66 9.91 25.57 -7.34
CA ALA A 66 11.26 25.92 -6.91
C ALA A 66 12.30 24.95 -7.48
N GLU A 67 11.98 23.66 -7.52
CA GLU A 67 12.83 22.60 -8.09
C GLU A 67 13.03 22.77 -9.60
N VAL A 68 11.96 23.02 -10.37
CA VAL A 68 12.07 23.25 -11.82
C VAL A 68 12.96 24.47 -12.13
N LEU A 69 12.83 25.55 -11.36
CA LEU A 69 13.71 26.72 -11.52
C LEU A 69 15.16 26.43 -11.11
N ALA A 70 15.39 25.60 -10.09
CA ALA A 70 16.73 25.15 -9.73
C ALA A 70 17.33 24.27 -10.83
N LEU A 71 16.53 23.38 -11.42
CA LEU A 71 16.91 22.48 -12.49
C LEU A 71 17.21 23.25 -13.79
N GLN A 72 16.41 24.27 -14.11
CA GLN A 72 16.68 25.19 -15.22
C GLN A 72 18.00 25.94 -15.05
N LYS A 73 18.33 26.37 -13.82
CA LYS A 73 19.59 27.06 -13.51
C LYS A 73 20.80 26.13 -13.56
N ALA A 74 20.66 24.91 -13.01
CA ALA A 74 21.73 23.93 -12.99
C ALA A 74 22.00 23.35 -14.38
N HIS A 75 20.94 23.13 -15.17
CA HIS A 75 20.99 22.47 -16.46
C HIS A 75 20.14 23.21 -17.50
N PRO A 76 20.58 24.39 -17.96
CA PRO A 76 19.87 25.14 -18.98
C PRO A 76 19.76 24.34 -20.29
N SER A 77 20.70 23.45 -20.58
CA SER A 77 20.70 22.58 -21.76
C SER A 77 19.53 21.60 -21.83
N LEU A 78 18.88 21.26 -20.71
CA LEU A 78 17.72 20.35 -20.70
C LEU A 78 16.44 21.02 -21.22
N PHE A 79 16.37 22.35 -21.14
CA PHE A 79 15.17 23.13 -21.49
C PHE A 79 15.30 23.89 -22.81
N HIS A 80 16.50 23.89 -23.40
CA HIS A 80 16.63 24.26 -24.80
C HIS A 80 16.26 23.02 -25.61
N PRO A 81 15.30 23.08 -26.54
CA PRO A 81 15.17 22.01 -27.51
C PRO A 81 16.55 21.86 -28.15
N SER A 82 17.11 20.64 -28.13
CA SER A 82 18.27 20.32 -28.96
C SER A 82 18.02 20.99 -30.31
N SER A 83 18.91 21.89 -30.72
CA SER A 83 18.80 22.54 -32.02
C SER A 83 18.47 21.45 -33.04
N ALA A 84 17.45 21.68 -33.87
CA ALA A 84 17.08 20.74 -34.92
C ALA A 84 18.28 20.39 -35.83
N ASP A 85 19.34 21.21 -35.77
CA ASP A 85 20.68 21.00 -36.33
C ASP A 85 21.63 20.30 -35.34
N ALA A 86 21.25 19.14 -34.79
CA ALA A 86 22.28 18.23 -34.31
C ALA A 86 23.05 17.77 -35.55
N PRO A 87 24.37 18.02 -35.68
CA PRO A 87 25.11 17.53 -36.85
C PRO A 87 25.06 16.01 -36.78
N THR A 88 24.30 15.40 -37.68
CA THR A 88 24.35 13.97 -37.93
C THR A 88 25.81 13.66 -38.26
N THR A 89 26.53 13.10 -37.29
CA THR A 89 27.96 12.75 -37.40
C THR A 89 28.20 11.67 -38.47
N LEU A 90 27.13 11.13 -39.06
CA LEU A 90 27.16 10.14 -40.11
C LEU A 90 26.78 10.75 -41.47
N PRO A 91 27.55 10.47 -42.55
CA PRO A 91 27.19 10.86 -43.90
C PRO A 91 25.84 10.25 -44.32
N PRO A 92 25.08 10.92 -45.22
CA PRO A 92 23.74 10.50 -45.65
C PRO A 92 23.56 9.01 -46.03
N PRO A 93 24.49 8.33 -46.74
CA PRO A 93 24.35 6.91 -47.05
C PRO A 93 24.39 6.00 -45.80
N GLN A 94 25.13 6.39 -44.75
CA GLN A 94 25.19 5.61 -43.51
C GLN A 94 23.92 5.76 -42.68
N LEU A 95 23.27 6.93 -42.73
CA LEU A 95 21.95 7.12 -42.13
C LEU A 95 20.89 6.27 -42.83
N ALA A 96 20.90 6.23 -44.18
CA ALA A 96 19.99 5.37 -44.94
C ALA A 96 20.21 3.89 -44.61
N ALA A 97 21.47 3.44 -44.51
CA ALA A 97 21.79 2.07 -44.10
C ALA A 97 21.31 1.76 -42.67
N LEU A 98 21.44 2.70 -41.74
CA LEU A 98 20.97 2.55 -40.37
C LEU A 98 19.44 2.48 -40.29
N VAL A 99 18.74 3.34 -41.03
CA VAL A 99 17.27 3.32 -41.12
C VAL A 99 16.79 2.01 -41.73
N LEU A 100 17.45 1.51 -42.77
CA LEU A 100 17.14 0.22 -43.37
C LEU A 100 17.41 -0.94 -42.41
N ALA A 101 18.54 -0.92 -41.68
CA ALA A 101 18.88 -1.93 -40.68
C ALA A 101 17.87 -1.98 -39.53
N HIS A 102 17.29 -0.84 -39.14
CA HIS A 102 16.31 -0.74 -38.06
C HIS A 102 14.86 -0.66 -38.55
N SER A 103 14.61 -0.83 -39.86
CA SER A 103 13.28 -0.71 -40.47
C SER A 103 12.24 -1.64 -39.83
N GLN A 104 12.65 -2.87 -39.50
CA GLN A 104 11.80 -3.84 -38.84
C GLN A 104 11.41 -3.40 -37.41
N LEU A 105 12.32 -2.74 -36.68
CA LEU A 105 12.05 -2.21 -35.35
C LEU A 105 11.08 -1.03 -35.41
N TYR A 106 11.20 -0.15 -36.40
CA TYR A 106 10.23 0.94 -36.58
C TYR A 106 8.84 0.42 -36.93
N THR A 107 8.77 -0.64 -37.74
CA THR A 107 7.51 -1.26 -38.15
C THR A 107 6.87 -2.03 -36.98
N SER A 108 7.66 -2.74 -36.17
CA SER A 108 7.15 -3.44 -34.99
C SER A 108 6.77 -2.47 -33.87
N ALA A 109 7.55 -1.41 -33.64
CA ALA A 109 7.24 -0.39 -32.65
C ALA A 109 5.99 0.41 -33.03
N SER A 110 5.82 0.76 -34.30
CA SER A 110 4.60 1.43 -34.77
C SER A 110 3.39 0.53 -34.63
N ALA A 111 3.47 -0.75 -35.03
CA ALA A 111 2.40 -1.72 -34.82
C ALA A 111 2.02 -1.87 -33.34
N ASN A 112 3.01 -1.95 -32.44
CA ASN A 112 2.78 -2.03 -30.99
C ASN A 112 2.16 -0.74 -30.43
N LEU A 113 2.56 0.44 -30.90
CA LEU A 113 1.98 1.71 -30.47
C LEU A 113 0.54 1.88 -30.95
N THR A 114 0.25 1.50 -32.20
CA THR A 114 -1.12 1.47 -32.71
C THR A 114 -1.97 0.49 -31.91
N GLN A 115 -1.44 -0.68 -31.59
CA GLN A 115 -2.11 -1.65 -30.74
C GLN A 115 -2.38 -1.09 -29.32
N LEU A 116 -1.44 -0.37 -28.72
CA LEU A 116 -1.64 0.28 -27.41
C LEU A 116 -2.66 1.42 -27.48
N GLN A 117 -2.72 2.13 -28.60
CA GLN A 117 -3.73 3.16 -28.83
C GLN A 117 -5.14 2.56 -28.97
N ASP A 118 -5.23 1.35 -29.56
CA ASP A 118 -6.48 0.60 -29.71
C ASP A 118 -6.89 -0.16 -28.43
N THR A 119 -5.97 -0.38 -27.48
CA THR A 119 -6.33 -0.95 -26.18
C THR A 119 -7.06 0.09 -25.33
N HIS A 120 -8.37 -0.08 -25.18
CA HIS A 120 -9.14 0.66 -24.20
C HIS A 120 -8.59 0.39 -22.80
N LEU A 121 -8.29 1.46 -22.06
CA LEU A 121 -7.92 1.36 -20.65
C LEU A 121 -9.04 0.62 -19.90
N PRO A 122 -8.74 -0.43 -19.11
CA PRO A 122 -9.77 -1.14 -18.37
C PRO A 122 -10.50 -0.19 -17.42
N ASP A 123 -11.79 -0.44 -17.21
CA ASP A 123 -12.64 0.40 -16.37
C ASP A 123 -12.04 0.52 -14.95
N PRO A 124 -11.65 1.73 -14.52
CA PRO A 124 -11.05 1.94 -13.20
C PRO A 124 -12.02 1.62 -12.05
N ALA A 125 -13.33 1.52 -12.31
CA ALA A 125 -14.30 1.15 -11.29
C ALA A 125 -14.03 -0.23 -10.66
N GLY A 126 -13.42 -1.15 -11.41
CA GLY A 126 -12.99 -2.44 -10.87
C GLY A 126 -11.85 -2.30 -9.84
N ALA A 127 -10.84 -1.49 -10.16
CA ALA A 127 -9.70 -1.24 -9.29
C ALA A 127 -10.11 -0.48 -8.03
N VAL A 128 -11.01 0.51 -8.15
CA VAL A 128 -11.56 1.26 -7.01
C VAL A 128 -12.29 0.32 -6.04
N LYS A 129 -13.11 -0.61 -6.55
CA LYS A 129 -13.78 -1.62 -5.70
C LYS A 129 -12.79 -2.51 -4.95
N LEU A 130 -11.64 -2.85 -5.55
CA LEU A 130 -10.61 -3.64 -4.86
C LEU A 130 -9.95 -2.84 -3.73
N VAL A 131 -9.68 -1.55 -3.96
CA VAL A 131 -9.17 -0.64 -2.93
C VAL A 131 -10.18 -0.48 -1.78
N ASP A 132 -11.47 -0.36 -2.09
CA ASP A 132 -12.54 -0.27 -1.09
C ASP A 132 -12.68 -1.53 -0.23
N LEU A 133 -12.31 -2.71 -0.77
CA LEU A 133 -12.35 -3.98 -0.06
C LEU A 133 -11.14 -4.19 0.87
N ALA A 134 -10.00 -3.55 0.62
CA ALA A 134 -8.80 -3.66 1.43
C ALA A 134 -9.04 -3.49 2.95
N PRO A 135 -9.73 -2.43 3.44
CA PRO A 135 -9.95 -2.26 4.88
C PRO A 135 -10.91 -3.30 5.48
N ARG A 136 -11.73 -3.98 4.67
CA ARG A 136 -12.58 -5.08 5.15
C ARG A 136 -11.76 -6.35 5.35
N ILE A 137 -10.82 -6.61 4.44
CA ILE A 137 -9.90 -7.76 4.54
C ILE A 137 -9.02 -7.59 5.78
N GLU A 138 -8.44 -6.41 5.97
CA GLU A 138 -7.57 -6.12 7.14
C GLU A 138 -8.32 -6.30 8.46
N ARG A 139 -9.56 -5.81 8.56
CA ARG A 139 -10.44 -6.05 9.72
C ARG A 139 -10.74 -7.54 9.93
N GLY A 140 -10.86 -8.32 8.85
CA GLY A 140 -11.03 -9.76 8.91
C GLY A 140 -9.79 -10.47 9.45
N CYS A 141 -8.60 -10.13 8.94
CA CYS A 141 -7.32 -10.68 9.39
C CYS A 141 -7.08 -10.38 10.88
N ALA A 142 -7.31 -9.13 11.32
CA ALA A 142 -7.15 -8.75 12.72
C ALA A 142 -8.06 -9.57 13.65
N ARG A 143 -9.32 -9.83 13.25
CA ARG A 143 -10.22 -10.71 14.01
C ARG A 143 -9.74 -12.15 14.03
N GLN A 144 -9.24 -12.65 12.90
CA GLN A 144 -8.73 -14.02 12.80
C GLN A 144 -7.51 -14.22 13.71
N GLU A 145 -6.60 -13.26 13.78
CA GLU A 145 -5.45 -13.29 14.68
C GLU A 145 -5.88 -13.30 16.15
N GLU A 146 -6.84 -12.45 16.51
CA GLU A 146 -7.38 -12.41 17.87
C GLU A 146 -8.06 -13.73 18.26
N GLN A 147 -8.88 -14.29 17.37
CA GLN A 147 -9.50 -15.60 17.56
C GLN A 147 -8.46 -16.71 17.69
N ALA A 148 -7.40 -16.69 16.86
CA ALA A 148 -6.34 -17.68 16.93
C ALA A 148 -5.61 -17.65 18.27
N ARG A 149 -5.36 -16.45 18.83
CA ARG A 149 -4.77 -16.28 20.17
C ARG A 149 -5.67 -16.85 21.26
N GLN A 150 -6.96 -16.50 21.23
CA GLN A 150 -7.93 -17.00 22.21
C GLN A 150 -8.07 -18.52 22.16
N VAL A 151 -8.11 -19.11 20.96
CA VAL A 151 -8.17 -20.56 20.79
C VAL A 151 -6.89 -21.23 21.29
N ALA A 152 -5.72 -20.67 21.01
CA ALA A 152 -4.46 -21.20 21.50
C ALA A 152 -4.41 -21.19 23.04
N GLU A 153 -4.85 -20.09 23.66
CA GLU A 153 -4.94 -19.98 25.12
C GLU A 153 -5.93 -20.97 25.72
N LEU A 154 -7.13 -21.07 25.16
CA LEU A 154 -8.16 -22.01 25.62
C LEU A 154 -7.68 -23.46 25.50
N ARG A 155 -6.98 -23.81 24.41
CA ARG A 155 -6.37 -25.13 24.23
C ARG A 155 -5.30 -25.41 25.28
N ALA A 156 -4.46 -24.44 25.59
CA ALA A 156 -3.43 -24.60 26.63
C ALA A 156 -4.07 -24.79 28.02
N ARG A 157 -5.12 -24.03 28.34
CA ARG A 157 -5.86 -24.17 29.60
C ARG A 157 -6.59 -25.51 29.68
N SER A 158 -7.26 -25.94 28.61
CA SER A 158 -7.98 -27.22 28.60
C SER A 158 -7.03 -28.40 28.68
N ALA A 159 -5.88 -28.34 28.01
CA ALA A 159 -4.85 -29.37 28.10
C ALA A 159 -4.39 -29.54 29.56
N ARG A 160 -4.07 -28.45 30.27
CA ARG A 160 -3.66 -28.51 31.69
C ARG A 160 -4.71 -29.12 32.60
N VAL A 161 -5.98 -28.80 32.39
CA VAL A 161 -7.07 -29.39 33.20
C VAL A 161 -7.19 -30.89 32.94
N VAL A 162 -7.07 -31.32 31.68
CA VAL A 162 -7.08 -32.74 31.31
C VAL A 162 -5.87 -33.47 31.88
N GLU A 163 -4.68 -32.89 31.79
CA GLU A 163 -3.45 -33.43 32.40
C GLU A 163 -3.63 -33.62 33.92
N GLN A 164 -4.08 -32.61 34.63
CA GLN A 164 -4.34 -32.70 36.08
C GLN A 164 -5.37 -33.77 36.42
N TRP A 165 -6.44 -33.89 35.63
CA TRP A 165 -7.45 -34.92 35.84
C TRP A 165 -6.89 -36.33 35.59
N LEU A 166 -6.05 -36.51 34.57
CA LEU A 166 -5.40 -37.79 34.30
C LEU A 166 -4.41 -38.17 35.40
N GLU A 167 -3.55 -37.24 35.83
CA GLU A 167 -2.54 -37.48 36.85
C GLU A 167 -3.15 -37.72 38.23
N VAL A 168 -3.96 -36.77 38.71
CA VAL A 168 -4.48 -36.83 40.09
C VAL A 168 -5.72 -37.71 40.16
N GLY A 169 -6.61 -37.57 39.18
CA GLY A 169 -7.90 -38.23 39.14
C GLY A 169 -7.79 -39.70 38.76
N MET A 170 -7.16 -40.02 37.63
CA MET A 170 -7.04 -41.42 37.17
C MET A 170 -5.85 -42.14 37.79
N LEU A 171 -4.62 -41.65 37.57
CA LEU A 171 -3.42 -42.34 38.03
C LEU A 171 -3.38 -42.42 39.56
N GLY A 172 -3.51 -41.28 40.25
CA GLY A 172 -3.53 -41.25 41.71
C GLY A 172 -4.70 -42.03 42.35
N MET A 173 -5.82 -42.23 41.66
CA MET A 173 -6.89 -43.12 42.13
C MET A 173 -6.55 -44.59 41.88
N SER A 174 -5.97 -44.91 40.72
CA SER A 174 -5.55 -46.28 40.38
C SER A 174 -4.49 -46.83 41.32
N GLU A 175 -3.52 -46.01 41.74
CA GLU A 175 -2.51 -46.38 42.75
C GLU A 175 -3.18 -46.69 44.09
N ARG A 176 -4.10 -45.84 44.54
CA ARG A 176 -4.86 -46.06 45.79
C ARG A 176 -5.74 -47.30 45.72
N TRP A 177 -6.34 -47.60 44.57
CA TRP A 177 -7.08 -48.84 44.38
C TRP A 177 -6.17 -50.07 44.41
N ALA A 178 -5.00 -50.01 43.78
CA ALA A 178 -4.03 -51.09 43.81
C ALA A 178 -3.54 -51.39 45.24
N ASP A 179 -3.22 -50.35 46.01
CA ASP A 179 -2.85 -50.49 47.43
C ASP A 179 -3.97 -51.14 48.26
N TRP A 180 -5.22 -50.73 48.01
CA TRP A 180 -6.39 -51.32 48.66
C TRP A 180 -6.58 -52.79 48.29
N GLU A 181 -6.42 -53.13 47.02
CA GLU A 181 -6.52 -54.51 46.53
C GLU A 181 -5.43 -55.39 47.15
N GLU A 182 -4.19 -54.89 47.27
CA GLU A 182 -3.10 -55.61 47.91
C GLU A 182 -3.38 -55.89 49.39
N ARG A 183 -3.87 -54.88 50.13
CA ARG A 183 -4.27 -55.04 51.53
C ARG A 183 -5.41 -56.02 51.69
N LEU A 184 -6.43 -55.93 50.83
CA LEU A 184 -7.57 -56.83 50.84
C LEU A 184 -7.13 -58.28 50.57
N ARG A 185 -6.25 -58.47 49.59
CA ARG A 185 -5.64 -59.77 49.29
C ARG A 185 -4.86 -60.32 50.47
N GLY A 186 -4.12 -59.47 51.19
CA GLY A 186 -3.44 -59.84 52.43
C GLY A 186 -4.40 -60.34 53.52
N VAL A 187 -5.50 -59.62 53.74
CA VAL A 187 -6.56 -60.02 54.69
C VAL A 187 -7.23 -61.31 54.25
N GLU A 188 -7.56 -61.45 52.97
CA GLU A 188 -8.19 -62.64 52.40
C GLU A 188 -7.31 -63.89 52.62
N ILE A 189 -6.00 -63.78 52.39
CA ILE A 189 -5.05 -64.88 52.66
C ILE A 189 -5.10 -65.28 54.14
N VAL A 190 -5.13 -64.32 55.06
CA VAL A 190 -5.19 -64.60 56.51
C VAL A 190 -6.51 -65.27 56.88
N VAL A 191 -7.64 -64.80 56.33
CA VAL A 191 -8.97 -65.40 56.55
C VAL A 191 -8.99 -66.84 56.02
N ARG A 192 -8.57 -67.07 54.78
CA ARG A 192 -8.47 -68.42 54.18
C ARG A 192 -7.60 -69.36 55.01
N ARG A 193 -6.47 -68.87 55.55
CA ARG A 193 -5.60 -69.67 56.44
C ARG A 193 -6.31 -70.04 57.74
N ARG A 194 -7.03 -69.11 58.37
CA ARG A 194 -7.79 -69.36 59.60
C ARG A 194 -8.97 -70.29 59.38
N GLU A 195 -9.71 -70.11 58.29
CA GLU A 195 -10.80 -71.02 57.91
C GLU A 195 -10.27 -72.43 57.64
N ALA A 196 -9.15 -72.57 56.94
CA ALA A 196 -8.51 -73.86 56.71
C ALA A 196 -7.95 -74.51 57.99
N ALA A 197 -7.57 -73.72 59.00
CA ALA A 197 -7.20 -74.23 60.32
C ALA A 197 -8.43 -74.71 61.10
N LYS A 198 -9.50 -73.90 61.14
CA LYS A 198 -10.77 -74.29 61.76
C LYS A 198 -11.38 -75.55 61.15
N ARG A 199 -11.41 -75.69 59.82
CA ARG A 199 -11.90 -76.92 59.16
C ARG A 199 -11.11 -78.17 59.56
N ARG A 200 -9.79 -78.01 59.78
CA ARG A 200 -8.92 -79.09 60.28
C ARG A 200 -9.22 -79.42 61.75
N GLU A 201 -9.51 -78.43 62.57
CA GLU A 201 -9.90 -78.60 63.99
C GLU A 201 -11.30 -79.22 64.14
N GLU A 202 -12.24 -78.83 63.28
CA GLU A 202 -13.64 -79.31 63.26
C GLU A 202 -13.78 -80.69 62.59
N GLY A 203 -12.69 -81.32 62.17
CA GLY A 203 -12.69 -82.70 61.63
C GLY A 203 -13.48 -82.87 60.34
N THR A 204 -13.74 -81.78 59.60
CA THR A 204 -14.45 -81.81 58.31
C THR A 204 -13.44 -81.63 57.19
N VAL A 205 -12.94 -82.76 56.70
CA VAL A 205 -12.32 -82.90 55.37
C VAL A 205 -13.39 -83.30 54.38
#